data_AF-X0VQQ1-F1
#
_entry.id   AF-X0VQQ1-F1
#
_cell.length_a   1.000
_cell.length_b   1.000
_cell.length_c   1.000
_cell.angle_alpha   90.00
_cell.angle_beta   90.00
_cell.angle_gamma   90.00
#
_symmetry.space_group_name_H-M   'P 1'
#
loop_
_entity.id
_entity.type
_entity.pdbx_description
1 polymer ?
#
loop_
_entity_poly.entity_id
_entity_poly.type
_entity_poly.pdbx_seq_one_letter_code
_entity_poly.pdbx_strand_id
1 'polypeptide(L)' 'MSSENKREWEETTLRETRRRAPERRERFETSSGAEVQPLYTPEDLSAWDYRDKLGFPGEYPFTRG' A
#
# COMPACT_ATOMS: atom_id res chain seq x y z
N MET A 1 4.76 -21.52 -0.86
CA MET A 1 5.86 -20.65 -0.44
C MET A 1 5.21 -19.35 0.04
N SER A 2 5.50 -18.90 1.26
CA SER A 2 5.10 -17.56 1.70
C SER A 2 6.22 -16.61 1.34
N SER A 3 5.90 -15.44 0.79
CA SER A 3 6.91 -14.40 0.52
C SER A 3 7.30 -13.72 1.84
N GLU A 4 8.56 -13.34 1.97
CA GLU A 4 9.12 -12.70 3.18
C GLU A 4 8.95 -11.18 3.19
N ASN A 5 8.92 -10.55 2.01
CA ASN A 5 8.75 -9.11 1.86
C ASN A 5 7.90 -8.77 0.62
N LYS A 6 7.49 -7.51 0.51
CA LYS A 6 6.62 -7.04 -0.58
C LYS A 6 7.23 -7.29 -1.96
N ARG A 7 8.53 -7.06 -2.13
CA ARG A 7 9.22 -7.24 -3.41
C ARG A 7 9.22 -8.70 -3.88
N GLU A 8 9.54 -9.64 -2.99
CA GLU A 8 9.51 -11.06 -3.32
C GLU A 8 8.10 -11.49 -3.74
N TRP A 9 7.07 -11.00 -3.03
CA TRP A 9 5.67 -11.27 -3.37
C TRP A 9 5.30 -10.74 -4.76
N GLU A 10 5.74 -9.52 -5.11
CA GLU A 10 5.52 -8.92 -6.42
C GLU A 10 6.18 -9.73 -7.54
N GLU A 11 7.45 -10.12 -7.34
CA GLU A 11 8.23 -10.86 -8.31
C GLU A 11 7.76 -12.32 -8.47
N THR A 12 7.12 -12.92 -7.46
CA THR A 12 6.70 -14.32 -7.48
C THR A 12 5.19 -14.47 -7.65
N THR A 13 4.46 -14.40 -6.53
CA THR A 13 3.04 -14.73 -6.42
C THR A 13 2.18 -13.80 -7.26
N LEU A 14 2.44 -12.48 -7.20
CA LEU A 14 1.69 -11.50 -7.97
C LEU A 14 1.92 -11.68 -9.48
N ARG A 15 3.18 -11.87 -9.90
CA ARG A 15 3.52 -12.08 -11.31
C ARG A 15 2.82 -13.31 -11.89
N GLU A 16 2.85 -14.44 -11.19
CA GLU A 16 2.18 -15.66 -11.63
C GLU A 16 0.64 -15.51 -11.64
N THR A 17 0.09 -14.76 -10.69
CA THR A 17 -1.34 -14.47 -10.64
C THR A 17 -1.76 -13.60 -11.83
N ARG A 18 -1.04 -12.52 -12.12
CA ARG A 18 -1.28 -11.63 -13.26
C ARG A 18 -1.12 -12.31 -14.62
N ARG A 19 -0.23 -13.30 -14.72
CA ARG A 19 -0.09 -14.14 -15.94
C ARG A 19 -1.32 -14.99 -16.21
N ARG A 20 -1.94 -15.54 -15.15
CA ARG A 20 -3.15 -16.38 -15.26
C ARG A 20 -4.42 -15.54 -15.42
N ALA A 21 -4.50 -14.43 -14.69
CA ALA A 21 -5.62 -13.51 -14.66
C ALA A 21 -5.09 -12.07 -14.68
N PRO A 22 -4.99 -11.44 -15.87
CA PRO A 22 -4.50 -10.07 -15.98
C PRO A 22 -5.45 -9.09 -15.29
N GLU A 23 -4.88 -7.99 -14.81
CA GLU A 23 -5.67 -6.92 -14.18
C GLU A 23 -6.56 -6.21 -15.21
N ARG A 24 -7.71 -5.70 -14.75
CA ARG A 24 -8.68 -5.01 -15.62
C ARG A 24 -8.12 -3.74 -16.29
N ARG A 25 -7.07 -3.16 -15.72
CA ARG A 25 -6.43 -1.91 -16.14
C ARG A 25 -4.95 -2.03 -15.86
N GLU A 26 -4.15 -1.33 -16.65
CA GLU A 26 -2.70 -1.26 -16.45
C GLU A 26 -2.34 -0.48 -15.17
N ARG A 27 -3.09 0.58 -14.86
CA ARG A 27 -2.95 1.38 -13.64
C ARG A 27 -4.30 1.66 -13.00
N PHE A 28 -4.28 1.83 -11.69
CA PHE A 28 -5.43 2.26 -10.90
C PHE A 28 -5.11 3.63 -10.31
N GLU A 29 -6.01 4.58 -10.50
CA GLU A 29 -5.81 5.96 -10.08
C GLU A 29 -7.04 6.45 -9.32
N THR A 30 -6.84 7.34 -8.36
CA THR A 30 -7.91 8.07 -7.69
C THR A 30 -8.51 9.12 -8.62
N SER A 31 -9.64 9.73 -8.24
CA SER A 31 -10.22 10.87 -8.97
C SER A 31 -9.30 12.09 -9.05
N SER A 32 -8.32 12.20 -8.15
CA SER A 32 -7.29 13.23 -8.15
C SER A 32 -6.03 12.85 -8.96
N GLY A 33 -6.01 11.66 -9.60
CA GLY A 33 -4.89 11.19 -10.42
C GLY A 33 -3.74 10.55 -9.64
N ALA A 34 -3.94 10.21 -8.36
CA ALA A 34 -2.91 9.50 -7.59
C ALA A 34 -2.97 7.99 -7.90
N GLU A 35 -1.83 7.40 -8.25
CA GLU A 35 -1.73 5.96 -8.50
C GLU A 35 -1.91 5.14 -7.21
N VAL A 36 -2.71 4.08 -7.30
CA VAL A 36 -3.03 3.17 -6.20
C VAL A 36 -2.31 1.85 -6.42
N GLN A 37 -1.45 1.48 -5.47
CA GLN A 37 -0.71 0.23 -5.53
C GLN A 37 -1.60 -0.99 -5.19
N PRO A 38 -1.26 -2.19 -5.71
CA PRO A 38 -2.05 -3.40 -5.44
C PRO A 38 -2.06 -3.83 -3.96
N LEU A 39 -1.01 -3.48 -3.22
CA LEU A 39 -0.85 -3.83 -1.81
C LEU A 39 0.02 -2.79 -1.10
N TYR A 40 -0.43 -2.34 0.08
CA TYR A 40 0.36 -1.54 1.00
C TYR A 40 0.70 -2.38 2.25
N THR A 41 1.90 -2.21 2.75
CA THR A 41 2.53 -3.02 3.81
C THR A 41 3.23 -2.11 4.82
N PRO A 42 3.68 -2.62 5.98
CA PRO A 42 4.48 -1.82 6.92
C PRO A 42 5.76 -1.22 6.30
N GLU A 43 6.34 -1.84 5.27
CA GLU A 43 7.51 -1.32 4.54
C GLU A 43 7.21 0.05 3.90
N ASP A 44 5.95 0.27 3.47
CA ASP A 44 5.48 1.52 2.88
C ASP A 44 5.31 2.64 3.92
N LEU A 45 5.42 2.32 5.22
CA LEU A 45 5.35 3.24 6.34
C LEU A 45 6.71 3.44 7.03
N SER A 46 7.82 3.06 6.39
CA SER A 46 9.17 3.05 6.98
C SER A 46 9.63 4.37 7.63
N ALA A 47 9.12 5.52 7.20
CA ALA A 47 9.40 6.85 7.78
C ALA A 47 8.19 7.48 8.50
N TRP A 48 7.16 6.68 8.81
CA TRP A 48 5.89 7.16 9.33
C TRP A 48 5.79 6.91 10.83
N ASP A 49 5.86 7.98 11.63
CA ASP A 49 5.63 7.92 13.06
C ASP A 49 4.13 8.06 13.38
N TYR A 50 3.59 7.08 14.09
CA TYR A 50 2.17 7.05 14.45
C TYR A 50 1.74 8.25 15.29
N ARG A 51 2.54 8.63 16.29
CA ARG A 51 2.17 9.69 17.24
C ARG A 51 2.21 11.05 16.55
N ASP A 52 3.23 11.30 15.73
CA ASP A 52 3.43 12.58 15.05
C ASP A 52 2.52 12.76 13.84
N LYS A 53 2.13 11.68 13.16
CA LYS A 53 1.32 11.75 11.91
C LYS A 53 -0.16 11.49 12.13
N LEU A 54 -0.52 10.64 13.10
CA LEU A 54 -1.91 10.22 13.30
C LEU A 54 -2.48 10.68 14.64
N GLY A 55 -1.71 10.56 15.73
CA GLY A 55 -2.09 11.03 17.06
C GLY A 55 -3.34 10.37 17.64
N PHE A 56 -3.88 10.99 18.70
CA PHE A 56 -5.17 10.65 19.31
C PHE A 56 -6.25 11.67 18.90
N PRO A 57 -7.54 11.29 18.89
CA PRO A 57 -8.65 12.21 18.62
C PRO A 57 -8.64 13.41 19.59
N GLY A 58 -8.95 14.61 19.09
CA GLY A 58 -8.93 15.85 19.88
C GLY A 58 -7.55 16.38 20.28
N GLU A 59 -6.46 15.76 19.82
CA GLU A 59 -5.07 16.21 20.05
C GLU A 59 -4.36 16.49 18.71
N TYR A 60 -3.35 17.38 18.72
CA TYR A 60 -2.49 17.60 17.55
C TYR A 60 -1.88 16.25 17.08
N PRO A 61 -1.80 15.96 15.76
CA PRO A 61 -2.10 16.81 14.59
C PRO A 61 -3.57 16.79 14.11
N PHE A 62 -4.52 16.32 14.93
CA PHE A 62 -5.96 16.28 14.63
C PHE A 62 -6.35 15.43 13.41
N THR A 63 -5.48 14.52 12.97
CA THR A 63 -5.73 13.64 11.82
C THR A 63 -6.95 12.73 12.05
N ARG A 64 -7.30 12.45 13.31
CA ARG A 64 -8.45 11.62 13.70
C ARG A 64 -9.67 12.39 14.19
N GLY A 65 -9.68 13.73 14.09
CA GLY A 65 -10.73 14.59 14.64
C GLY A 65 -10.54 14.83 16.12
#